data_AF-A0A661G1C0-F1
#
_entry.id   AF-A0A661G1C0-F1
#
_cell.length_a   1.000
_cell.length_b   1.000
_cell.length_c   1.000
_cell.angle_alpha   90.00
_cell.angle_beta   90.00
_cell.angle_gamma   90.00
#
_symmetry.space_group_name_H-M   'P 1'
#
loop_
_entity.id
_entity.type
_entity.pdbx_description
1 polymer ?
#
loop_
_entity_poly.entity_id
_entity_poly.type
_entity_poly.pdbx_seq_one_letter_code
_entity_poly.pdbx_strand_id
1 'polypeptide(L)'
;REGGASPEKLMQMYERELDADISDPMPLTTFSDNAALLWRCKLSGIEVPEKLGQDLVRYADAHYPVCGFAFADIHRVMSVAILDNRDQRQELIDELDRLSQARDTELDRCMLQFAKGFNAFADDDYVAAVTLLEPVLPGSVLLGGSNPQRRVVEETLLAARTLAGQSS
;
A
#
# COMPACT_ATOMS: atom_id res chain seq x y z
N ARG A 1 3.29 -27.04 21.54
CA ARG A 1 2.45 -26.60 20.42
C ARG A 1 2.55 -25.08 20.38
N GLU A 2 3.22 -24.63 19.31
CA GLU A 2 3.22 -23.31 18.66
C GLU A 2 3.47 -22.05 19.52
N GLY A 3 4.76 -21.72 19.65
CA GLY A 3 5.21 -20.37 19.93
C GLY A 3 5.20 -19.54 18.65
N GLY A 4 4.06 -18.88 18.38
CA GLY A 4 4.03 -17.76 17.45
C GLY A 4 4.83 -16.59 18.02
N ALA A 5 5.60 -15.90 17.19
CA ALA A 5 6.22 -14.65 17.59
C ALA A 5 5.11 -13.64 17.96
N SER A 6 5.28 -12.92 19.08
CA SER A 6 4.32 -11.86 19.44
C SER A 6 4.30 -10.81 18.32
N PRO A 7 3.20 -10.06 18.14
CA PRO A 7 3.15 -8.96 17.19
C PRO A 7 4.34 -8.01 17.34
N GLU A 8 4.79 -7.69 18.56
CA GLU A 8 5.96 -6.83 18.76
C GLU A 8 7.26 -7.49 18.26
N LYS A 9 7.42 -8.80 18.44
CA LYS A 9 8.61 -9.53 18.00
C LYS A 9 8.67 -9.70 16.48
N LEU A 10 7.51 -9.82 15.83
CA LEU A 10 7.42 -9.77 14.38
C LEU A 10 7.84 -8.37 13.89
N MET A 11 7.27 -7.31 14.45
CA MET A 11 7.58 -5.93 14.07
C MET A 11 9.07 -5.58 14.25
N GLN A 12 9.72 -6.05 15.32
CA GLN A 12 11.17 -5.87 15.54
C GLN A 12 12.06 -6.57 14.51
N MET A 13 11.64 -7.73 13.98
CA MET A 13 12.41 -8.41 12.92
C MET A 13 12.36 -7.60 11.61
N TYR A 14 11.22 -6.97 11.32
CA TYR A 14 11.00 -6.14 10.14
C TYR A 14 11.71 -4.79 10.21
N GLU A 15 11.82 -4.16 11.38
CA GLU A 15 12.57 -2.91 11.58
C GLU A 15 14.02 -2.97 11.10
N ARG A 16 14.65 -4.15 11.16
CA ARG A 16 16.05 -4.33 10.76
C ARG A 16 16.24 -4.47 9.25
N GLU A 17 15.18 -4.77 8.50
CA GLU A 17 15.24 -4.96 7.05
C GLU A 17 15.05 -3.65 6.26
N LEU A 18 14.49 -2.61 6.89
CA LEU A 18 14.16 -1.33 6.23
C LEU A 18 15.24 -0.24 6.36
N ASP A 19 16.47 -0.59 6.71
CA ASP A 19 17.58 0.38 6.77
C ASP A 19 18.02 0.75 5.35
N ALA A 20 17.58 1.93 4.88
CA ALA A 20 17.86 2.45 3.54
C ALA A 20 19.35 2.75 3.30
N ASP A 21 20.18 2.84 4.35
CA ASP A 21 21.63 3.04 4.23
C ASP A 21 22.40 1.72 4.09
N ILE A 22 21.72 0.58 4.24
CA ILE A 22 22.29 -0.75 4.00
C ILE A 22 22.07 -1.16 2.54
N SER A 23 23.11 -1.70 1.91
CA SER A 23 22.99 -2.31 0.58
C SER A 23 22.07 -3.54 0.62
N ASP A 24 20.80 -3.35 0.28
CA ASP A 24 19.82 -4.44 0.16
C ASP A 24 19.99 -5.17 -1.18
N PRO A 25 20.25 -6.49 -1.19
CA PRO A 25 20.34 -7.28 -2.41
C PRO A 25 18.99 -7.53 -3.10
N MET A 26 17.85 -7.33 -2.44
CA MET A 26 16.50 -7.54 -2.96
C MET A 26 15.51 -6.43 -2.55
N PRO A 27 15.77 -5.17 -2.94
CA PRO A 27 15.03 -4.04 -2.39
C PRO A 27 13.54 -4.04 -2.71
N LEU A 28 13.16 -4.65 -3.85
CA LEU A 28 11.76 -4.74 -4.24
C LEU A 28 10.98 -5.64 -3.31
N THR A 29 11.54 -6.81 -2.99
CA THR A 29 10.92 -7.81 -2.12
C THR A 29 10.80 -7.25 -0.71
N THR A 30 11.90 -6.70 -0.18
CA THR A 30 11.95 -6.08 1.15
C THR A 30 10.89 -4.99 1.28
N PHE A 31 10.85 -4.05 0.32
CA PHE A 31 9.87 -2.98 0.33
C PHE A 31 8.44 -3.50 0.22
N SER A 32 8.16 -4.37 -0.75
CA SER A 32 6.80 -4.85 -1.00
C SER A 32 6.23 -5.66 0.16
N ASP A 33 7.03 -6.54 0.76
CA ASP A 33 6.57 -7.42 1.82
C ASP A 33 6.30 -6.63 3.12
N ASN A 34 7.17 -5.68 3.45
CA ASN A 34 6.98 -4.81 4.61
C ASN A 34 5.77 -3.87 4.42
N ALA A 35 5.62 -3.23 3.26
CA ALA A 35 4.47 -2.38 2.97
C ALA A 35 3.14 -3.15 3.03
N ALA A 36 3.09 -4.34 2.42
CA ALA A 36 1.90 -5.18 2.45
C ALA A 36 1.58 -5.69 3.87
N LEU A 37 2.59 -5.99 4.69
CA LEU A 37 2.40 -6.39 6.07
C LEU A 37 1.77 -5.26 6.91
N LEU A 38 2.38 -4.07 6.90
CA LEU A 38 1.88 -2.94 7.68
C LEU A 38 0.47 -2.52 7.22
N TRP A 39 0.20 -2.61 5.92
CA TRP A 39 -1.15 -2.39 5.41
C TRP A 39 -2.14 -3.40 5.99
N ARG A 40 -1.79 -4.70 6.03
CA ARG A 40 -2.64 -5.73 6.64
C ARG A 40 -2.83 -5.54 8.14
N CYS A 41 -1.84 -5.01 8.85
CA CYS A 41 -2.01 -4.57 10.24
C CYS A 41 -3.10 -3.50 10.33
N LYS A 42 -3.05 -2.46 9.48
CA LYS A 42 -4.10 -1.41 9.40
C LYS A 42 -5.47 -2.01 9.07
N LEU A 43 -5.57 -2.88 8.06
CA LEU A 43 -6.83 -3.58 7.71
C LEU A 43 -7.40 -4.39 8.88
N SER A 44 -6.54 -4.87 9.80
CA SER A 44 -6.93 -5.66 10.98
C SER A 44 -7.17 -4.80 12.23
N GLY A 45 -7.09 -3.48 12.13
CA GLY A 45 -7.19 -2.57 13.28
C GLY A 45 -6.00 -2.62 14.24
N ILE A 46 -4.87 -3.18 13.81
CA ILE A 46 -3.62 -3.17 14.58
C ILE A 46 -2.92 -1.84 14.34
N GLU A 47 -2.62 -1.13 15.43
CA GLU A 47 -1.90 0.14 15.38
C GLU A 47 -0.49 -0.07 14.80
N VAL A 48 -0.17 0.66 13.74
CA VAL A 48 1.16 0.67 13.12
C VAL A 48 1.94 1.86 13.67
N PRO A 49 3.09 1.66 14.32
CA PRO A 49 3.93 2.77 14.77
C PRO A 49 4.29 3.69 13.60
N GLU A 50 4.10 5.00 13.77
CA GLU A 50 4.35 6.01 12.74
C GLU A 50 5.76 5.91 12.14
N LYS A 51 6.76 5.61 13.00
CA LYS A 51 8.15 5.42 12.58
C LYS A 51 8.29 4.38 11.47
N LEU A 52 7.55 3.27 11.51
CA LEU A 52 7.64 2.22 10.48
C LEU A 52 7.10 2.68 9.13
N GLY A 53 6.03 3.47 9.15
CA GLY A 53 5.52 4.11 7.92
C GLY A 53 6.54 5.10 7.36
N GLN A 54 7.19 5.91 8.21
CA GLN A 54 8.24 6.84 7.80
C GLN A 54 9.47 6.10 7.24
N ASP A 55 9.86 4.98 7.84
CA ASP A 55 10.95 4.12 7.37
C ASP A 55 10.63 3.57 5.97
N LEU A 56 9.42 3.05 5.74
CA LEU A 56 8.98 2.59 4.43
C LEU A 56 8.98 3.68 3.37
N VAL A 57 8.53 4.89 3.71
CA VAL A 57 8.53 6.02 2.78
C VAL A 57 9.97 6.41 2.43
N ARG A 58 10.87 6.51 3.40
CA ARG A 58 12.30 6.78 3.14
C ARG A 58 12.94 5.70 2.27
N TYR A 59 12.63 4.44 2.54
CA TYR A 59 13.11 3.31 1.75
C TYR A 59 12.59 3.38 0.30
N ALA A 60 11.31 3.70 0.13
CA ALA A 60 10.72 3.92 -1.19
C ALA A 60 11.38 5.09 -1.92
N ASP A 61 11.65 6.21 -1.24
CA ASP A 61 12.30 7.37 -1.85
C ASP A 61 13.74 7.06 -2.30
N ALA A 62 14.46 6.20 -1.57
CA ALA A 62 15.82 5.79 -1.91
C ALA A 62 15.88 4.83 -3.12
N HIS A 63 14.94 3.89 -3.22
CA HIS A 63 14.98 2.80 -4.21
C HIS A 63 14.00 2.98 -5.39
N TYR A 64 12.91 3.72 -5.18
CA TYR A 64 11.78 3.92 -6.10
C TYR A 64 11.31 5.39 -6.10
N PRO A 65 12.21 6.37 -6.38
CA PRO A 65 11.94 7.80 -6.15
C PRO A 65 10.80 8.37 -6.99
N VAL A 66 10.50 7.76 -8.15
CA VAL A 66 9.48 8.21 -9.10
C VAL A 66 8.49 7.08 -9.38
N CYS A 67 7.25 7.45 -9.72
CA CYS A 67 6.25 6.50 -10.14
C CYS A 67 6.48 6.00 -11.58
N GLY A 68 5.86 4.87 -11.92
CA GLY A 68 5.93 4.24 -13.25
C GLY A 68 6.27 2.76 -13.20
N PHE A 69 6.58 2.23 -12.01
CA PHE A 69 6.68 0.80 -11.75
C PHE A 69 5.52 0.38 -10.84
N ALA A 70 4.40 -0.01 -11.46
CA ALA A 70 3.13 -0.25 -10.76
C ALA A 70 3.23 -1.18 -9.54
N PHE A 71 4.12 -2.18 -9.57
CA PHE A 71 4.36 -3.03 -8.41
C PHE A 71 4.96 -2.25 -7.24
N ALA A 72 5.98 -1.40 -7.45
CA ALA A 72 6.49 -0.54 -6.39
C ALA A 72 5.47 0.55 -6.01
N ASP A 73 4.77 1.12 -6.99
CA ASP A 73 3.83 2.24 -6.80
C ASP A 73 2.69 1.87 -5.85
N ILE A 74 2.09 0.67 -5.98
CA ILE A 74 1.01 0.24 -5.07
C ILE A 74 1.50 0.05 -3.62
N HIS A 75 2.75 -0.37 -3.42
CA HIS A 75 3.34 -0.48 -2.07
C HIS A 75 3.74 0.89 -1.52
N ARG A 76 4.11 1.84 -2.37
CA ARG A 76 4.33 3.25 -1.98
C ARG A 76 3.02 3.90 -1.56
N VAL A 77 1.93 3.67 -2.29
CA VAL A 77 0.57 4.08 -1.91
C VAL A 77 0.24 3.59 -0.50
N MET A 78 0.43 2.30 -0.20
CA MET A 78 0.20 1.76 1.15
C MET A 78 1.03 2.45 2.21
N SER A 79 2.33 2.64 1.93
CA SER A 79 3.29 3.22 2.87
C SER A 79 2.88 4.64 3.28
N VAL A 80 2.50 5.47 2.30
CA VAL A 80 2.01 6.83 2.55
C VAL A 80 0.61 6.82 3.17
N ALA A 81 -0.25 5.86 2.81
CA ALA A 81 -1.61 5.73 3.36
C ALA A 81 -1.66 5.27 4.83
N ILE A 82 -0.60 4.62 5.32
CA ILE A 82 -0.45 4.27 6.74
C ILE A 82 -0.14 5.51 7.59
N LEU A 83 0.52 6.51 7.01
CA LEU A 83 0.84 7.77 7.67
C LEU A 83 -0.38 8.70 7.65
N ASP A 84 -0.58 9.48 8.71
CA ASP A 84 -1.59 10.55 8.72
C ASP A 84 -1.07 11.84 8.06
N ASN A 85 -0.58 11.70 6.81
CA ASN A 85 -0.08 12.82 6.01
C ASN A 85 -0.87 12.95 4.69
N ARG A 86 -1.93 13.78 4.73
CA ARG A 86 -2.83 14.02 3.58
C ARG A 86 -2.10 14.65 2.39
N ASP A 87 -1.17 15.56 2.64
CA ASP A 87 -0.44 16.26 1.58
C ASP A 87 0.43 15.28 0.79
N GLN A 88 1.18 14.42 1.48
CA GLN A 88 2.00 13.40 0.83
C GLN A 88 1.14 12.38 0.05
N ARG A 89 -0.04 12.01 0.59
CA ARG A 89 -1.01 11.16 -0.13
C ARG A 89 -1.48 11.82 -1.42
N GLN A 90 -1.77 13.13 -1.38
CA GLN A 90 -2.25 13.88 -2.53
C GLN A 90 -1.16 14.08 -3.59
N GLU A 91 0.08 14.40 -3.18
CA GLU A 91 1.22 14.53 -4.09
C GLU A 91 1.45 13.24 -4.90
N LEU A 92 1.36 12.08 -4.25
CA LEU A 92 1.49 10.79 -4.92
C LEU A 92 0.33 10.51 -5.88
N ILE A 93 -0.91 10.88 -5.53
CA ILE A 93 -2.06 10.79 -6.45
C ILE A 93 -1.83 11.69 -7.67
N ASP A 94 -1.35 12.92 -7.47
CA ASP A 94 -1.12 13.88 -8.56
C ASP A 94 0.01 13.43 -9.50
N GLU A 95 1.02 12.73 -8.98
CA GLU A 95 2.04 12.08 -9.81
C GLU A 95 1.46 10.94 -10.65
N LEU A 96 0.69 10.04 -10.04
CA LEU A 96 0.03 8.94 -10.72
C LEU A 96 -1.01 9.42 -11.75
N ASP A 97 -1.70 10.52 -11.48
CA ASP A 97 -2.66 11.15 -12.41
C ASP A 97 -1.94 11.70 -13.64
N ARG A 98 -0.83 12.42 -13.45
CA ARG A 98 0.02 12.90 -14.56
C ARG A 98 0.54 11.74 -15.41
N LEU A 99 0.99 10.64 -14.78
CA LEU A 99 1.43 9.44 -15.51
C LEU A 99 0.29 8.77 -16.28
N SER A 100 -0.88 8.66 -15.66
CA SER A 100 -2.08 8.11 -16.30
C SER A 100 -2.49 8.92 -17.53
N GLN A 101 -2.48 10.26 -17.43
CA GLN A 101 -2.77 11.14 -18.56
C GLN A 101 -1.72 11.06 -19.68
N ALA A 102 -0.44 10.93 -19.32
CA ALA A 102 0.64 10.89 -20.30
C ALA A 102 0.70 9.56 -21.07
N ARG A 103 0.40 8.44 -20.42
CA ARG A 103 0.56 7.09 -20.99
C ARG A 103 -0.76 6.46 -21.46
N ASP A 104 -1.86 6.81 -20.80
CA ASP A 104 -3.23 6.37 -21.07
C ASP A 104 -3.38 4.84 -21.25
N THR A 105 -2.64 4.06 -20.47
CA THR A 105 -2.79 2.59 -20.44
C THR A 105 -3.82 2.14 -19.41
N GLU A 106 -4.33 0.92 -19.58
CA GLU A 106 -5.22 0.31 -18.57
C GLU A 106 -4.54 0.19 -17.20
N LEU A 107 -3.25 -0.18 -17.18
CA LEU A 107 -2.46 -0.26 -15.95
C LEU A 107 -2.40 1.08 -15.23
N ASP A 108 -2.05 2.16 -15.94
CA ASP A 108 -1.90 3.47 -15.31
C ASP A 108 -3.25 4.00 -14.79
N ARG A 109 -4.36 3.76 -15.51
CA ARG A 109 -5.71 4.10 -15.04
C ARG A 109 -6.12 3.29 -13.80
N CYS A 110 -5.83 1.99 -13.79
CA CYS A 110 -6.10 1.14 -12.62
C CYS A 110 -5.25 1.57 -11.42
N MET A 111 -3.97 1.85 -11.62
CA MET A 111 -3.05 2.30 -10.56
C MET A 111 -3.54 3.60 -9.91
N LEU A 112 -4.00 4.58 -10.71
CA LEU A 112 -4.61 5.80 -10.18
C LEU A 112 -5.87 5.52 -9.34
N GLN A 113 -6.75 4.63 -9.80
CA GLN A 113 -7.96 4.26 -9.05
C GLN A 113 -7.62 3.51 -7.76
N PHE A 114 -6.65 2.60 -7.79
CA PHE A 114 -6.15 1.93 -6.59
C PHE A 114 -5.58 2.95 -5.60
N ALA A 115 -4.76 3.90 -6.04
CA ALA A 115 -4.23 4.94 -5.16
C ALA A 115 -5.34 5.73 -4.44
N LYS A 116 -6.36 6.15 -5.20
CA LYS A 116 -7.53 6.85 -4.64
C LYS A 116 -8.31 5.97 -3.66
N GLY A 117 -8.54 4.71 -4.00
CA GLY A 117 -9.28 3.76 -3.16
C GLY A 117 -8.58 3.41 -1.86
N PHE A 118 -7.25 3.21 -1.88
CA PHE A 118 -6.45 2.97 -0.67
C PHE A 118 -6.45 4.21 0.25
N ASN A 119 -6.35 5.41 -0.32
CA ASN A 119 -6.41 6.64 0.46
C ASN A 119 -7.80 6.89 1.06
N ALA A 120 -8.88 6.60 0.31
CA ALA A 120 -10.24 6.63 0.85
C ALA A 120 -10.41 5.65 2.03
N PHE A 121 -9.86 4.44 1.92
CA PHE A 121 -9.85 3.49 3.04
C PHE A 121 -9.07 4.05 4.25
N ALA A 122 -7.91 4.67 4.00
CA ALA A 122 -7.10 5.25 5.06
C ALA A 122 -7.75 6.43 5.79
N ASP A 123 -8.63 7.15 5.10
CA ASP A 123 -9.46 8.24 5.62
C ASP A 123 -10.76 7.77 6.28
N ASP A 124 -10.94 6.45 6.46
CA ASP A 124 -12.16 5.81 6.94
C ASP A 124 -13.41 6.05 6.07
N ASP A 125 -13.25 6.55 4.84
CA ASP A 125 -14.31 6.63 3.83
C ASP A 125 -14.45 5.30 3.09
N TYR A 126 -14.96 4.30 3.81
CA TYR A 126 -15.09 2.94 3.31
C TYR A 126 -16.04 2.83 2.12
N VAL A 127 -17.05 3.71 2.02
CA VAL A 127 -18.00 3.74 0.89
C VAL A 127 -17.28 4.22 -0.38
N ALA A 128 -16.48 5.28 -0.29
CA ALA A 128 -15.66 5.73 -1.41
C ALA A 128 -14.61 4.69 -1.79
N ALA A 129 -13.98 4.04 -0.81
CA ALA A 129 -13.01 2.96 -1.08
C ALA A 129 -13.63 1.82 -1.89
N VAL A 130 -14.84 1.35 -1.53
CA VAL A 130 -15.56 0.34 -2.32
C VAL A 130 -15.84 0.85 -3.72
N THR A 131 -16.39 2.06 -3.84
CA THR A 131 -16.76 2.69 -5.12
C THR A 131 -15.57 2.79 -6.08
N LEU A 132 -14.38 3.10 -5.55
CA LEU A 132 -13.15 3.28 -6.33
C LEU A 132 -12.46 1.95 -6.67
N LEU A 133 -12.47 0.97 -5.77
CA LEU A 133 -11.72 -0.28 -5.94
C LEU A 133 -12.51 -1.36 -6.69
N GLU A 134 -13.82 -1.48 -6.46
CA GLU A 134 -14.63 -2.57 -7.01
C GLU A 134 -14.60 -2.65 -8.55
N PRO A 135 -14.75 -1.54 -9.30
CA PRO A 135 -14.78 -1.60 -10.77
C PRO A 135 -13.43 -2.00 -11.40
N VAL A 136 -12.32 -1.75 -10.70
CA VAL A 136 -10.95 -1.95 -11.21
C VAL A 136 -10.24 -3.16 -10.60
N LEU A 137 -10.89 -3.90 -9.70
CA LEU A 137 -10.31 -5.10 -9.07
C LEU A 137 -9.70 -6.10 -10.08
N PRO A 138 -10.33 -6.42 -11.24
CA PRO A 138 -9.72 -7.30 -12.23
C PRO A 138 -8.36 -6.80 -12.74
N GLY A 139 -8.15 -5.49 -12.78
CA GLY A 139 -6.89 -4.86 -13.19
C GLY A 139 -5.72 -5.11 -12.22
N SER A 140 -5.97 -5.64 -11.02
CA SER A 140 -4.91 -5.99 -10.06
C SER A 140 -3.90 -7.00 -10.62
N VAL A 141 -4.30 -7.80 -11.62
CA VAL A 141 -3.41 -8.75 -12.31
C VAL A 141 -2.26 -8.05 -13.02
N LEU A 142 -2.45 -6.79 -13.43
CA LEU A 142 -1.49 -5.98 -14.18
C LEU A 142 -0.37 -5.40 -13.30
N LEU A 143 -0.53 -5.40 -11.97
CA LEU A 143 0.48 -4.89 -11.04
C LEU A 143 1.77 -5.72 -11.05
N GLY A 144 1.72 -6.97 -11.52
CA GLY A 144 2.84 -7.91 -11.44
C GLY A 144 3.03 -8.51 -10.03
N GLY A 145 4.18 -9.15 -9.79
CA GLY A 145 4.47 -9.83 -8.53
C GLY A 145 3.70 -11.15 -8.31
N SER A 146 3.80 -11.70 -7.10
CA SER A 146 3.14 -12.96 -6.75
C SER A 146 1.65 -12.76 -6.40
N ASN A 147 0.89 -13.86 -6.35
CA ASN A 147 -0.54 -13.82 -6.01
C ASN A 147 -0.83 -13.12 -4.67
N PRO A 148 -0.11 -13.40 -3.56
CA PRO A 148 -0.32 -12.70 -2.28
C PRO A 148 -0.13 -11.18 -2.32
N GLN A 149 0.81 -10.66 -3.12
CA GLN A 149 1.03 -9.20 -3.19
C GLN A 149 -0.05 -8.50 -4.00
N ARG A 150 -0.59 -9.13 -5.04
CA ARG A 150 -1.75 -8.59 -5.79
C ARG A 150 -3.04 -8.66 -4.97
N ARG A 151 -3.14 -9.64 -4.07
CA ARG A 151 -4.31 -9.88 -3.22
C ARG A 151 -4.61 -8.73 -2.27
N VAL A 152 -3.64 -7.86 -1.96
CA VAL A 152 -3.85 -6.68 -1.11
C VAL A 152 -4.99 -5.78 -1.60
N VAL A 153 -5.21 -5.68 -2.91
CA VAL A 153 -6.33 -4.90 -3.48
C VAL A 153 -7.67 -5.55 -3.14
N GLU A 154 -7.76 -6.88 -3.28
CA GLU A 154 -8.94 -7.67 -2.90
C GLU A 154 -9.19 -7.61 -1.40
N GLU A 155 -8.14 -7.78 -0.58
CA GLU A 155 -8.20 -7.71 0.88
C GLU A 155 -8.70 -6.33 1.35
N THR A 156 -8.22 -5.27 0.73
CA THR A 156 -8.67 -3.89 1.02
C THR A 156 -10.14 -3.69 0.66
N LEU A 157 -10.58 -4.16 -0.52
CA LEU A 157 -11.98 -4.07 -0.92
C LEU A 157 -12.90 -4.86 0.01
N LEU A 158 -12.49 -6.07 0.43
CA LEU A 158 -13.26 -6.90 1.35
C LEU A 158 -13.40 -6.24 2.73
N ALA A 159 -12.31 -5.66 3.24
CA ALA A 159 -12.32 -4.89 4.48
C ALA A 159 -13.25 -3.67 4.36
N ALA A 160 -13.14 -2.91 3.26
CA ALA A 160 -13.96 -1.73 3.00
C ALA A 160 -15.45 -2.06 2.97
N ARG A 161 -15.85 -3.13 2.25
CA ARG A 161 -17.26 -3.59 2.22
C ARG A 161 -17.78 -3.95 3.61
N THR A 162 -16.94 -4.61 4.41
CA THR A 162 -17.30 -5.02 5.77
C THR A 162 -17.55 -3.82 6.67
N LEU A 163 -16.68 -2.81 6.63
CA LEU A 163 -16.75 -1.61 7.47
C LEU A 163 -17.83 -0.62 6.98
N ALA A 164 -18.01 -0.48 5.67
CA ALA A 164 -19.10 0.32 5.10
C ALA A 164 -20.48 -0.20 5.51
N GLY A 165 -20.66 -1.53 5.57
CA GLY A 165 -21.88 -2.17 6.05
C GLY A 165 -22.14 -2.03 7.55
N GLN A 166 -21.11 -1.75 8.35
CA GLN A 166 -21.24 -1.45 9.80
C GLN A 166 -21.56 0.03 10.06
N SER A 167 -21.22 0.90 9.11
CA SER A 167 -21.39 2.36 9.21
C SER A 167 -22.75 2.85 8.70
N SER A 168 -23.58 1.94 8.16
CA SER A 168 -24.90 2.22 7.57
C SER A 168 -26.07 1.93 8.52
#